data_AF-A0A8X8B7B5-F1
#
_entry.id   AF-A0A8X8B7B5-F1
#
_cell.length_a   1.000
_cell.length_b   1.000
_cell.length_c   1.000
_cell.angle_alpha   90.00
_cell.angle_beta   90.00
_cell.angle_gamma   90.00
#
_symmetry.space_group_name_H-M   'P 1'
#
loop_
_entity.id
_entity.type
_entity.pdbx_description
1 polymer ?
#
loop_
_entity_poly.entity_id
_entity_poly.type
_entity_poly.pdbx_seq_one_letter_code
_entity_poly.pdbx_strand_id
1 'polypeptide(L)'
;MLLGHDDKYVLDTGMQVTIAFNHFGQGLVQRMPRCRRGYIHVVNNDFTSWKMYAIGGSGNPTINSQGNRYSAPSDPSAKEVTKRVDSLDDGEWANWNWRTEGDLMENGAFFVASGEGMSTMYSKASSVEPKAAALVDQLTRNAGVFGGPRDDEGQSGDSYSGYGGGTSAIGGTSRGSSNSDGNNFFGMIFGNNAPPRPRLTLLLFSLLMICVLSTSTLLLL
;
A
#
# COMPACT_ATOMS: atom_id res chain seq x y z
N MET A 1 -13.20 -2.68 4.55
CA MET A 1 -12.61 -3.97 4.09
C MET A 1 -12.03 -4.74 5.29
N LEU A 2 -12.49 -5.97 5.54
CA LEU A 2 -12.00 -6.82 6.64
C LEU A 2 -11.35 -8.08 6.06
N LEU A 3 -10.10 -8.34 6.42
CA LEU A 3 -9.33 -9.51 5.99
C LEU A 3 -9.06 -10.38 7.22
N GLY A 4 -9.72 -11.53 7.31
CA GLY A 4 -9.72 -12.39 8.50
C GLY A 4 -10.81 -12.01 9.51
N HIS A 5 -11.60 -12.99 9.94
CA HIS A 5 -12.78 -12.77 10.79
C HIS A 5 -12.47 -12.82 12.29
N ASP A 6 -11.63 -13.77 12.72
CA ASP A 6 -11.35 -14.08 14.12
C ASP A 6 -9.82 -14.13 14.35
N ASP A 7 -9.36 -13.46 15.42
CA ASP A 7 -7.96 -13.44 15.81
C ASP A 7 -7.43 -14.84 16.14
N LYS A 8 -8.29 -15.79 16.53
CA LYS A 8 -7.92 -17.16 16.90
C LYS A 8 -7.92 -18.14 15.72
N TYR A 9 -8.40 -17.73 14.54
CA TYR A 9 -8.52 -18.60 13.39
C TYR A 9 -7.16 -18.77 12.67
N VAL A 10 -6.37 -19.73 13.14
CA VAL A 10 -4.97 -19.92 12.70
C VAL A 10 -4.79 -20.19 11.21
N LEU A 11 -5.81 -20.70 10.52
CA LEU A 11 -5.73 -21.00 9.09
C LEU A 11 -5.55 -19.74 8.22
N ASP A 12 -5.92 -18.55 8.73
CA ASP A 12 -5.68 -17.27 8.04
C ASP A 12 -4.19 -16.86 8.05
N THR A 13 -3.31 -17.57 8.77
CA THR A 13 -1.86 -17.27 8.78
C THR A 13 -1.22 -17.42 7.39
N GLY A 14 -1.81 -18.26 6.52
CA GLY A 14 -1.36 -18.43 5.14
C GLY A 14 -1.96 -17.41 4.16
N MET A 15 -2.91 -16.57 4.60
CA MET A 15 -3.58 -15.59 3.75
C MET A 15 -2.57 -14.59 3.18
N GLN A 16 -2.65 -14.34 1.87
CA GLN A 16 -1.85 -13.35 1.17
C GLN A 16 -2.78 -12.46 0.35
N VAL A 17 -2.71 -11.16 0.56
CA VAL A 17 -3.58 -10.19 -0.14
C VAL A 17 -2.73 -9.04 -0.65
N THR A 18 -2.95 -8.66 -1.91
CA THR A 18 -2.43 -7.42 -2.49
C THR A 18 -3.57 -6.44 -2.69
N ILE A 19 -3.41 -5.25 -2.15
CA ILE A 19 -4.31 -4.11 -2.32
C ILE A 19 -3.51 -3.09 -3.12
N ALA A 20 -3.85 -2.92 -4.39
CA ALA A 20 -3.09 -2.07 -5.30
C ALA A 20 -4.00 -1.19 -6.16
N PHE A 21 -3.54 0.03 -6.43
CA PHE A 21 -4.16 0.97 -7.36
C PHE A 21 -5.62 1.33 -7.04
N ASN A 22 -5.99 1.26 -5.75
CA ASN A 22 -7.31 1.65 -5.29
C ASN A 22 -7.34 3.14 -4.92
N HIS A 23 -8.51 3.75 -5.05
CA HIS A 23 -8.83 5.03 -4.43
C HIS A 23 -9.77 4.80 -3.26
N PHE A 24 -9.26 5.05 -2.05
CA PHE A 24 -10.04 5.08 -0.81
C PHE A 24 -10.42 6.54 -0.52
N GLY A 25 -11.52 6.96 -1.13
CA GLY A 25 -12.02 8.32 -1.08
C GLY A 25 -12.62 8.74 0.26
N GLN A 26 -13.17 9.95 0.26
CA GLN A 26 -13.71 10.61 1.46
C GLN A 26 -14.92 9.86 2.04
N GLY A 27 -15.20 10.11 3.33
CA GLY A 27 -16.35 9.54 4.03
C GLY A 27 -16.11 8.13 4.60
N LEU A 28 -15.03 7.45 4.21
CA LEU A 28 -14.64 6.17 4.76
C LEU A 28 -14.23 6.31 6.23
N VAL A 29 -14.87 5.53 7.09
CA VAL A 29 -14.60 5.62 8.53
C VAL A 29 -13.27 4.95 8.87
N GLN A 30 -13.08 3.71 8.40
CA GLN A 30 -11.97 2.85 8.81
C GLN A 30 -11.84 1.60 7.94
N ARG A 31 -10.80 0.80 8.21
CA ARG A 31 -10.61 -0.57 7.70
C ARG A 31 -10.31 -0.59 6.19
N MET A 32 -9.25 0.10 5.79
CA MET A 32 -8.73 0.13 4.42
C MET A 32 -7.28 -0.37 4.38
N PRO A 33 -6.98 -1.65 4.71
CA PRO A 33 -7.84 -2.69 5.29
C PRO A 33 -7.86 -2.68 6.83
N ARG A 34 -8.69 -3.54 7.43
CA ARG A 34 -8.40 -4.13 8.75
C ARG A 34 -8.02 -5.59 8.58
N CYS A 35 -6.83 -5.97 9.05
CA CYS A 35 -6.25 -7.28 8.84
C CYS A 35 -6.16 -8.11 10.11
N ARG A 36 -6.25 -9.43 9.95
CA ARG A 36 -5.91 -10.41 10.99
C ARG A 36 -5.08 -11.52 10.39
N ARG A 37 -3.94 -11.81 11.03
CA ARG A 37 -2.95 -12.77 10.53
C ARG A 37 -2.53 -12.46 9.08
N GLY A 38 -1.87 -13.40 8.42
CA GLY A 38 -1.52 -13.32 7.01
C GLY A 38 -0.53 -12.21 6.65
N TYR A 39 -0.37 -12.03 5.33
CA TYR A 39 0.57 -11.11 4.70
C TYR A 39 -0.18 -10.18 3.75
N ILE A 40 -0.07 -8.88 3.97
CA ILE A 40 -0.82 -7.88 3.22
C ILE A 40 0.14 -6.90 2.61
N HIS A 41 0.10 -6.82 1.27
CA HIS A 41 0.79 -5.82 0.50
C HIS A 41 -0.18 -4.67 0.18
N VAL A 42 0.06 -3.49 0.72
CA VAL A 42 -0.69 -2.27 0.41
C VAL A 42 0.22 -1.40 -0.45
N VAL A 43 -0.03 -1.33 -1.75
CA VAL A 43 0.89 -0.71 -2.71
C VAL A 43 0.22 0.26 -3.68
N ASN A 44 0.78 1.47 -3.80
CA ASN A 44 0.31 2.50 -4.75
C ASN A 44 -1.21 2.76 -4.72
N ASN A 45 -1.81 2.85 -3.53
CA ASN A 45 -3.19 3.28 -3.34
C ASN A 45 -3.23 4.76 -2.91
N ASP A 46 -4.36 5.42 -3.18
CA ASP A 46 -4.65 6.78 -2.73
C ASP A 46 -5.64 6.74 -1.58
N PHE A 47 -5.27 7.28 -0.42
CA PHE A 47 -6.12 7.33 0.78
C PHE A 47 -6.43 8.79 1.11
N THR A 48 -7.71 9.13 1.17
CA THR A 48 -8.15 10.51 1.37
C THR A 48 -9.15 10.62 2.52
N SER A 49 -8.83 11.42 3.53
CA SER A 49 -9.75 11.86 4.59
C SER A 49 -10.56 10.73 5.27
N TRP A 50 -9.86 9.77 5.88
CA TRP A 50 -10.49 8.77 6.75
C TRP A 50 -11.02 9.39 8.05
N LYS A 51 -12.04 8.79 8.69
CA LYS A 51 -12.59 9.34 9.95
C LYS A 51 -11.98 8.78 11.23
N MET A 52 -11.32 7.62 11.19
CA MET A 52 -10.73 7.01 12.39
C MET A 52 -9.31 6.50 12.15
N TYR A 53 -9.11 5.67 11.12
CA TYR A 53 -7.79 5.21 10.70
C TYR A 53 -7.88 4.66 9.26
N ALA A 54 -6.78 4.67 8.52
CA ALA A 54 -6.73 4.03 7.21
C ALA A 54 -6.53 2.51 7.35
N ILE A 55 -5.36 2.11 7.86
CA ILE A 55 -4.92 0.73 7.98
C ILE A 55 -4.98 0.29 9.44
N GLY A 56 -5.51 -0.90 9.70
CA GLY A 56 -5.47 -1.44 11.06
C GLY A 56 -5.41 -2.95 11.10
N GLY A 57 -5.35 -3.50 12.31
CA GLY A 57 -5.33 -4.94 12.47
C GLY A 57 -5.27 -5.41 13.92
N SER A 58 -5.50 -6.71 14.07
CA SER A 58 -5.44 -7.47 15.32
C SER A 58 -4.93 -8.88 15.01
N GLY A 59 -4.46 -9.65 15.99
CA GLY A 59 -4.01 -11.03 15.73
C GLY A 59 -2.75 -11.13 14.84
N ASN A 60 -1.79 -10.22 15.01
CA ASN A 60 -0.45 -10.23 14.40
C ASN A 60 -0.39 -10.40 12.86
N PRO A 61 -1.04 -9.52 12.07
CA PRO A 61 -0.86 -9.49 10.63
C PRO A 61 0.50 -8.88 10.25
N THR A 62 1.08 -9.33 9.14
CA THR A 62 2.21 -8.64 8.50
C THR A 62 1.69 -7.65 7.46
N ILE A 63 2.02 -6.37 7.62
CA ILE A 63 1.56 -5.30 6.74
C ILE A 63 2.77 -4.63 6.09
N ASN A 64 2.80 -4.70 4.77
CA ASN A 64 3.78 -4.05 3.92
C ASN A 64 3.13 -2.88 3.16
N SER A 65 3.31 -1.64 3.62
CA SER A 65 2.84 -0.43 2.92
C SER A 65 3.96 0.14 2.06
N GLN A 66 3.76 0.24 0.75
CA GLN A 66 4.76 0.79 -0.17
C GLN A 66 4.18 1.75 -1.23
N GLY A 67 4.79 2.91 -1.40
CA GLY A 67 4.46 3.84 -2.48
C GLY A 67 3.01 4.37 -2.52
N ASN A 68 2.26 4.28 -1.41
CA ASN A 68 0.91 4.82 -1.29
C ASN A 68 0.94 6.33 -1.03
N ARG A 69 -0.20 6.99 -1.20
CA ARG A 69 -0.41 8.38 -0.78
C ARG A 69 -1.47 8.41 0.33
N TYR A 70 -1.13 9.04 1.45
CA TYR A 70 -2.00 9.20 2.61
C TYR A 70 -2.26 10.68 2.89
N SER A 71 -3.43 11.17 2.49
CA SER A 71 -3.89 12.53 2.78
C SER A 71 -4.82 12.50 3.99
N ALA A 72 -4.28 12.80 5.17
CA ALA A 72 -5.05 12.80 6.42
C ALA A 72 -6.20 13.82 6.40
N PRO A 73 -7.30 13.58 7.14
CA PRO A 73 -8.38 14.55 7.33
C PRO A 73 -7.89 15.81 8.07
N SER A 74 -8.71 16.85 8.13
CA SER A 74 -8.44 18.07 8.92
C SER A 74 -8.37 17.80 10.43
N ASP A 75 -9.15 16.85 10.92
CA ASP A 75 -9.21 16.44 12.33
C ASP A 75 -7.81 16.04 12.87
N PRO A 76 -7.29 16.76 13.89
CA PRO A 76 -6.01 16.45 14.52
C PRO A 76 -5.95 15.07 15.18
N SER A 77 -7.09 14.49 15.55
CA SER A 77 -7.17 13.18 16.20
C SER A 77 -7.05 12.00 15.22
N ALA A 78 -7.16 12.27 13.91
CA ALA A 78 -7.18 11.26 12.86
C ALA A 78 -5.98 11.36 11.90
N LYS A 79 -4.80 11.72 12.43
CA LYS A 79 -3.54 11.84 11.66
C LYS A 79 -2.76 10.53 11.53
N GLU A 80 -2.92 9.61 12.49
CA GLU A 80 -2.26 8.31 12.40
C GLU A 80 -2.95 7.44 11.35
N VAL A 81 -2.17 6.97 10.38
CA VAL A 81 -2.62 6.05 9.32
C VAL A 81 -2.98 4.69 9.91
N THR A 82 -2.23 4.26 10.92
CA THR A 82 -2.27 2.93 11.53
C THR A 82 -3.16 2.87 12.78
N LYS A 83 -3.82 1.73 13.00
CA LYS A 83 -4.52 1.43 14.26
C LYS A 83 -4.37 -0.03 14.67
N ARG A 84 -3.74 -0.27 15.81
CA ARG A 84 -3.74 -1.59 16.47
C ARG A 84 -5.07 -1.73 17.21
N VAL A 85 -5.82 -2.76 16.87
CA VAL A 85 -7.17 -2.99 17.40
C VAL A 85 -7.11 -4.19 18.34
N ASP A 86 -7.82 -4.11 19.46
CA ASP A 86 -7.95 -5.20 20.44
C ASP A 86 -6.60 -5.76 20.97
N SER A 87 -5.50 -5.02 20.81
CA SER A 87 -4.23 -5.34 21.46
C SER A 87 -4.35 -4.99 22.93
N LEU A 88 -4.09 -5.97 23.80
CA LEU A 88 -3.81 -5.67 25.20
C LEU A 88 -2.64 -4.68 25.23
N ASP A 89 -2.70 -3.69 26.11
CA ASP A 89 -1.70 -2.60 26.19
C ASP A 89 -0.41 -3.07 26.90
N ASP A 90 -0.03 -4.33 26.67
CA ASP A 90 1.09 -5.05 27.27
C ASP A 90 2.35 -5.03 26.38
N GLY A 91 2.29 -4.34 25.23
CA GLY A 91 3.40 -4.23 24.29
C GLY A 91 3.51 -5.39 23.29
N GLU A 92 2.58 -6.35 23.27
CA GLU A 92 2.62 -7.46 22.31
C GLU A 92 2.62 -7.00 20.84
N TRP A 93 1.95 -5.88 20.55
CA TRP A 93 1.86 -5.34 19.20
C TRP A 93 3.19 -4.81 18.67
N ALA A 94 4.17 -4.49 19.53
CA ALA A 94 5.48 -4.01 19.11
C ALA A 94 6.23 -5.03 18.23
N ASN A 95 5.90 -6.32 18.39
CA ASN A 95 6.46 -7.42 17.62
C ASN A 95 5.74 -7.64 16.28
N TRP A 96 4.63 -6.95 16.01
CA TRP A 96 3.90 -7.10 14.75
C TRP A 96 4.63 -6.38 13.62
N ASN A 97 4.79 -7.05 12.48
CA ASN A 97 5.61 -6.56 11.37
C ASN A 97 4.83 -5.61 10.46
N TRP A 98 4.84 -4.32 10.80
CA TRP A 98 4.15 -3.26 10.05
C TRP A 98 5.19 -2.26 9.56
N ARG A 99 5.34 -2.14 8.24
CA ARG A 99 6.29 -1.20 7.64
C ARG A 99 5.63 -0.28 6.63
N THR A 100 6.29 0.86 6.43
CA THR A 100 6.04 1.88 5.42
C THR A 100 7.33 2.14 4.64
N GLU A 101 7.27 2.19 3.31
CA GLU A 101 8.43 2.42 2.44
C GLU A 101 8.03 3.24 1.21
N GLY A 102 8.60 4.43 1.04
CA GLY A 102 8.32 5.28 -0.12
C GLY A 102 6.88 5.83 -0.18
N ASP A 103 6.10 5.70 0.90
CA ASP A 103 4.77 6.28 1.03
C ASP A 103 4.85 7.82 1.18
N LEU A 104 3.89 8.52 0.58
CA LEU A 104 3.73 9.97 0.70
C LEU A 104 2.71 10.29 1.79
N MET A 105 3.16 11.00 2.82
CA MET A 105 2.34 11.44 3.95
C MET A 105 1.99 12.92 3.81
N GLU A 106 0.71 13.25 3.72
CA GLU A 106 0.23 14.61 3.55
C GLU A 106 -0.69 15.05 4.69
N ASN A 107 -0.82 16.36 4.86
CA ASN A 107 -1.66 16.97 5.88
C ASN A 107 -1.38 16.46 7.31
N GLY A 108 -0.11 16.20 7.61
CA GLY A 108 0.32 15.69 8.91
C GLY A 108 0.03 14.20 9.15
N ALA A 109 -0.33 13.44 8.10
CA ALA A 109 -0.39 11.99 8.20
C ALA A 109 0.94 11.41 8.71
N PHE A 110 0.87 10.34 9.48
CA PHE A 110 2.05 9.57 9.84
C PHE A 110 1.72 8.09 10.03
N PHE A 111 2.72 7.25 9.82
CA PHE A 111 2.62 5.80 9.98
C PHE A 111 3.53 5.38 11.12
N VAL A 112 2.98 4.69 12.12
CA VAL A 112 3.76 4.12 13.20
C VAL A 112 4.15 2.70 12.80
N ALA A 113 5.42 2.47 12.51
CA ALA A 113 5.96 1.15 12.15
C ALA A 113 6.25 0.29 13.40
N SER A 114 6.34 -1.03 13.22
CA SER A 114 6.67 -1.99 14.28
C SER A 114 7.28 -3.27 13.72
N GLY A 115 7.83 -4.11 14.62
CA GLY A 115 8.49 -5.37 14.28
C GLY A 115 9.96 -5.21 13.90
N GLU A 116 10.64 -6.33 13.72
CA GLU A 116 12.10 -6.39 13.53
C GLU A 116 12.56 -6.07 12.09
N GLY A 117 11.65 -5.68 11.20
CA GLY A 117 12.02 -5.36 9.82
C GLY A 117 12.46 -6.58 8.99
N MET A 118 12.08 -7.81 9.39
CA MET A 118 12.52 -9.05 8.73
C MET A 118 12.13 -9.09 7.24
N SER A 119 13.13 -8.92 6.37
CA SER A 119 12.97 -8.86 4.90
C SER A 119 12.28 -10.09 4.29
N THR A 120 12.43 -11.27 4.91
CA THR A 120 11.84 -12.53 4.42
C THR A 120 10.31 -12.57 4.55
N MET A 121 9.75 -11.95 5.59
CA MET A 121 8.29 -11.86 5.77
C MET A 121 7.69 -10.88 4.77
N TYR A 122 8.38 -9.76 4.53
CA TYR A 122 7.95 -8.80 3.52
C TYR A 122 8.09 -9.33 2.09
N SER A 123 9.04 -10.23 1.83
CA SER A 123 9.12 -10.93 0.53
C SER A 123 7.84 -11.73 0.22
N LYS A 124 7.19 -12.32 1.24
CA LYS A 124 5.88 -12.98 1.08
C LYS A 124 4.73 -11.98 0.94
N ALA A 125 4.91 -10.77 1.46
CA ALA A 125 3.97 -9.66 1.38
C ALA A 125 4.31 -8.69 0.22
N SER A 126 5.08 -9.13 -0.78
CA SER A 126 5.45 -8.34 -1.96
C SER A 126 5.01 -9.11 -3.20
N SER A 127 4.33 -8.41 -4.11
CA SER A 127 3.70 -9.00 -5.30
C SER A 127 3.93 -8.19 -6.57
N VAL A 128 4.06 -6.88 -6.43
CA VAL A 128 4.25 -5.92 -7.51
C VAL A 128 5.32 -4.93 -7.05
N GLU A 129 6.19 -4.49 -7.96
CA GLU A 129 7.18 -3.47 -7.64
C GLU A 129 6.49 -2.11 -7.37
N PRO A 130 6.74 -1.47 -6.22
CA PRO A 130 6.12 -0.19 -5.90
C PRO A 130 6.65 0.91 -6.82
N LYS A 131 5.74 1.73 -7.34
CA LYS A 131 6.05 2.97 -8.05
C LYS A 131 6.18 4.12 -7.05
N ALA A 132 6.80 5.23 -7.46
CA ALA A 132 6.89 6.41 -6.62
C ALA A 132 5.50 6.92 -6.24
N ALA A 133 5.31 7.27 -4.95
CA ALA A 133 4.02 7.74 -4.45
C ALA A 133 3.48 9.00 -5.15
N ALA A 134 4.37 9.83 -5.73
CA ALA A 134 4.00 10.97 -6.56
C ALA A 134 3.19 10.60 -7.83
N LEU A 135 3.22 9.33 -8.25
CA LEU A 135 2.46 8.84 -9.40
C LEU A 135 1.08 8.30 -9.02
N VAL A 136 0.74 8.21 -7.73
CA VAL A 136 -0.50 7.57 -7.25
C VAL A 136 -1.75 8.21 -7.85
N ASP A 137 -1.81 9.54 -7.97
CA ASP A 137 -2.94 10.24 -8.61
C ASP A 137 -3.15 9.79 -10.06
N GLN A 138 -2.06 9.53 -10.80
CA GLN A 138 -2.14 9.03 -12.17
C GLN A 138 -2.50 7.54 -12.21
N LEU A 139 -1.91 6.74 -11.32
CA LEU A 139 -2.12 5.29 -11.24
C LEU A 139 -3.55 4.94 -10.83
N THR A 140 -4.19 5.78 -10.03
CA THR A 140 -5.53 5.55 -9.50
C THR A 140 -6.62 6.37 -10.19
N ARG A 141 -6.28 7.18 -11.21
CA ARG A 141 -7.23 8.07 -11.93
C ARG A 141 -8.46 7.37 -12.51
N ASN A 142 -8.30 6.10 -12.89
CA ASN A 142 -9.36 5.28 -13.46
C ASN A 142 -9.87 4.23 -12.46
N ALA A 143 -9.64 4.42 -11.15
CA ALA A 143 -10.19 3.55 -10.13
C ALA A 143 -11.73 3.63 -10.15
N GLY A 144 -12.38 2.48 -10.01
CA GLY A 144 -13.84 2.37 -10.11
C GLY A 144 -14.28 1.62 -11.37
N VAL A 145 -15.49 1.93 -11.84
CA VAL A 145 -16.07 1.28 -13.03
C VAL A 145 -15.39 1.79 -14.30
N PHE A 146 -15.14 0.89 -15.24
CA PHE A 146 -14.52 1.24 -16.52
C PHE A 146 -15.30 2.31 -17.28
N GLY A 147 -14.59 3.35 -17.76
CA GLY A 147 -15.18 4.47 -18.51
C GLY A 147 -15.84 5.55 -17.64
N GLY A 148 -15.94 5.34 -16.33
CA GLY A 148 -16.33 6.38 -15.37
C GLY A 148 -15.13 7.17 -14.86
N PRO A 149 -15.31 8.44 -14.46
CA PRO A 149 -14.30 9.13 -13.67
C PRO A 149 -14.16 8.46 -12.30
N ARG A 150 -13.00 8.65 -11.67
CA ARG A 150 -12.79 8.30 -10.26
C ARG A 150 -13.68 9.17 -9.37
N ASP A 151 -14.33 8.55 -8.39
CA ASP A 151 -15.18 9.25 -7.42
C ASP A 151 -14.33 9.99 -6.38
N ASP A 152 -13.95 11.23 -6.66
CA ASP A 152 -13.27 12.11 -5.70
C ASP A 152 -14.25 12.80 -4.72
N GLU A 153 -15.55 12.80 -5.06
CA GLU A 153 -16.61 13.44 -4.29
C GLU A 153 -17.27 12.44 -3.31
N GLY A 154 -16.59 12.15 -2.21
CA GLY A 154 -17.26 11.61 -1.03
C GLY A 154 -17.79 12.74 -0.16
N GLN A 155 -19.07 13.10 -0.32
CA GLN A 155 -19.83 13.99 0.58
C GLN A 155 -19.04 15.24 1.02
N SER A 156 -18.97 16.24 0.14
CA SER A 156 -18.50 17.59 0.47
C SER A 156 -19.25 18.14 1.69
N GLY A 157 -18.63 18.03 2.86
CA GLY A 157 -19.13 18.58 4.10
C GLY A 157 -18.85 17.68 5.30
N ASP A 158 -18.08 18.21 6.25
CA ASP A 158 -17.91 17.72 7.63
C ASP A 158 -19.23 17.77 8.44
N SER A 159 -20.37 17.45 7.83
CA SER A 159 -21.71 17.52 8.42
C SER A 159 -22.32 16.13 8.46
N TYR A 160 -22.29 15.53 9.65
CA TYR A 160 -23.08 14.34 9.99
C TYR A 160 -24.57 14.68 9.89
N SER A 161 -25.24 14.25 8.81
CA SER A 161 -26.69 14.29 8.71
C SER A 161 -27.25 12.87 8.90
N GLY A 162 -28.14 12.74 9.89
CA GLY A 162 -28.75 11.49 10.30
C GLY A 162 -29.61 10.85 9.21
N TYR A 163 -29.66 9.52 9.27
CA TYR A 163 -30.44 8.62 8.43
C TYR A 163 -31.84 9.16 8.11
N GLY A 164 -32.11 9.44 6.83
CA GLY A 164 -33.43 9.78 6.30
C GLY A 164 -33.59 9.15 4.92
N GLY A 165 -34.40 8.09 4.84
CA GLY A 165 -34.64 7.38 3.59
C GLY A 165 -35.43 8.20 2.57
N GLY A 166 -35.11 8.03 1.28
CA GLY A 166 -35.97 8.52 0.21
C GLY A 166 -35.30 8.73 -1.14
N THR A 167 -35.59 7.80 -2.06
CA THR A 167 -35.72 7.94 -3.53
C THR A 167 -34.49 8.28 -4.38
N SER A 168 -34.17 7.31 -5.25
CA SER A 168 -33.28 7.42 -6.41
C SER A 168 -33.73 8.50 -7.39
N ALA A 169 -32.81 9.38 -7.80
CA ALA A 169 -32.93 10.17 -9.01
C ALA A 169 -31.63 10.05 -9.80
N ILE A 170 -31.71 9.34 -10.93
CA ILE A 170 -30.66 9.26 -11.94
C ILE A 170 -30.64 10.61 -12.68
N GLY A 171 -29.58 11.39 -12.46
CA GLY A 171 -29.37 12.68 -13.14
C GLY A 171 -27.95 12.73 -13.72
N GLY A 172 -27.75 12.10 -14.87
CA GLY A 172 -26.51 12.21 -15.63
C GLY A 172 -26.46 13.55 -16.37
N THR A 173 -25.50 14.40 -16.04
CA THR A 173 -25.08 15.52 -16.89
C THR A 173 -23.63 15.35 -17.28
N SER A 174 -23.43 14.80 -18.46
CA SER A 174 -22.16 14.71 -19.17
C SER A 174 -21.65 16.10 -19.53
N ARG A 175 -20.47 16.47 -19.06
CA ARG A 175 -19.64 17.52 -19.67
C ARG A 175 -18.24 16.97 -19.88
N GLY A 176 -18.06 16.37 -21.06
CA GLY A 176 -16.74 16.00 -21.57
C GLY A 176 -15.97 17.26 -21.97
N SER A 177 -14.78 17.42 -21.39
CA SER A 177 -13.72 18.23 -21.98
C SER A 177 -12.61 17.26 -22.36
N SER A 178 -12.58 16.90 -23.64
CA SER A 178 -11.52 16.13 -24.27
C SER A 178 -10.32 17.04 -24.50
N ASN A 179 -9.29 16.93 -23.66
CA ASN A 179 -7.96 17.39 -24.04
C ASN A 179 -7.11 16.17 -24.39
N SER A 180 -6.96 15.98 -25.70
CA SER A 180 -6.07 15.01 -26.31
C SER A 180 -4.65 15.57 -26.30
N ASP A 181 -3.88 15.26 -25.28
CA ASP A 181 -2.42 15.26 -25.37
C ASP A 181 -1.91 13.83 -25.23
N GLY A 182 -1.55 13.27 -26.38
CA GLY A 182 -1.02 11.93 -26.52
C GLY A 182 0.33 11.80 -25.85
N ASN A 183 0.34 11.34 -24.61
CA ASN A 183 1.53 10.77 -23.99
C ASN A 183 1.30 9.28 -23.82
N ASN A 184 2.10 8.47 -24.52
CA ASN A 184 2.21 7.01 -24.43
C ASN A 184 2.75 6.55 -23.04
N PHE A 185 2.26 7.15 -21.97
CA PHE A 185 2.72 7.00 -20.60
C PHE A 185 2.48 5.58 -20.07
N PHE A 186 1.32 5.00 -20.36
CA PHE A 186 1.02 3.60 -20.03
C PHE A 186 1.99 2.63 -20.72
N GLY A 187 2.39 2.90 -21.96
CA GLY A 187 3.38 2.11 -22.70
C GLY A 187 4.79 2.19 -22.11
N MET A 188 5.14 3.30 -21.46
CA MET A 188 6.42 3.45 -20.73
C MET A 188 6.38 2.85 -19.32
N ILE A 189 5.20 2.78 -18.69
CA ILE A 189 4.99 2.27 -17.32
C ILE A 189 4.81 0.76 -17.24
N PHE A 190 4.17 0.17 -18.25
CA PHE A 190 3.90 -1.27 -18.36
C PHE A 190 4.64 -1.93 -19.53
N GLY A 191 5.44 -1.16 -20.28
CA GLY A 191 6.31 -1.68 -21.33
C GLY A 191 7.43 -2.54 -20.76
N ASN A 192 7.58 -3.75 -21.31
CA ASN A 192 8.44 -4.81 -20.80
C ASN A 192 9.96 -4.59 -21.02
N ASN A 193 10.44 -3.34 -21.04
CA ASN A 193 11.84 -2.99 -21.33
C ASN A 193 12.66 -2.73 -20.06
N ALA A 194 12.63 -3.69 -19.12
CA ALA A 194 13.66 -3.72 -18.09
C ALA A 194 15.01 -4.03 -18.78
N PRO A 195 16.08 -3.22 -18.61
CA PRO A 195 17.41 -3.60 -19.05
C PRO A 195 17.79 -4.94 -18.39
N PRO A 196 18.52 -5.84 -19.09
CA PRO A 196 18.88 -7.13 -18.53
C PRO A 196 19.62 -6.91 -17.22
N ARG A 197 19.11 -7.53 -16.14
CA ARG A 197 19.76 -7.54 -14.82
C ARG A 197 21.23 -7.94 -15.00
N PRO A 198 22.19 -7.29 -14.33
CA PRO A 198 23.58 -7.74 -14.35
C PRO A 198 23.57 -9.18 -13.82
N ARG A 199 23.98 -10.13 -14.68
CA ARG A 199 23.97 -11.54 -14.29
C ARG A 199 24.95 -11.71 -13.13
N LEU A 200 24.44 -12.14 -11.98
CA LEU A 200 25.22 -12.46 -10.78
C LEU A 200 26.42 -13.39 -11.09
N THR A 201 26.34 -14.13 -12.20
CA THR A 201 27.42 -14.96 -12.73
C THR A 201 28.72 -14.19 -12.98
N LEU A 202 28.69 -12.96 -13.48
CA LEU A 202 29.93 -12.20 -13.74
C LEU A 202 30.66 -11.80 -12.45
N LEU A 203 29.92 -11.44 -11.40
CA LEU A 203 30.48 -11.12 -10.08
C LEU A 203 31.03 -12.37 -9.39
N LEU A 204 30.33 -13.50 -9.51
CA LEU A 204 30.80 -14.80 -9.03
C LEU A 204 32.07 -15.26 -9.75
N PHE A 205 32.17 -15.08 -11.07
CA PHE A 205 33.38 -15.40 -11.83
C PHE A 205 34.55 -14.48 -11.46
N SER A 206 34.32 -13.18 -11.23
CA SER A 206 35.39 -12.28 -10.80
C SER A 206 35.89 -12.62 -9.39
N LEU A 207 34.99 -12.95 -8.46
CA LEU A 207 35.39 -13.36 -7.10
C LEU A 207 36.15 -14.69 -7.12
N LEU A 208 35.70 -15.66 -7.93
CA LEU A 208 36.36 -16.96 -8.08
C LEU A 208 37.77 -16.79 -8.68
N MET A 209 37.93 -15.95 -9.70
CA MET A 209 39.25 -15.64 -10.29
C MET A 209 40.19 -14.99 -9.28
N ILE A 210 39.70 -14.01 -8.50
CA ILE A 210 40.48 -13.35 -7.44
C ILE A 210 40.91 -14.37 -6.37
N CYS A 211 40.00 -15.25 -5.94
CA CYS A 211 40.32 -16.32 -4.98
C CYS A 211 41.38 -17.27 -5.53
N VAL A 212 41.23 -17.77 -6.76
CA VAL A 212 42.19 -18.70 -7.39
C VAL A 212 43.57 -18.04 -7.53
N LEU A 213 43.63 -16.77 -7.95
CA LEU A 213 44.89 -16.03 -8.06
C LEU A 213 45.55 -15.83 -6.69
N SER A 214 44.76 -15.53 -5.64
CA SER A 214 45.28 -15.34 -4.27
C SER A 214 45.78 -16.62 -3.62
N THR A 215 45.18 -17.77 -3.91
CA THR A 215 45.66 -19.08 -3.43
C THR A 215 46.89 -19.54 -4.20
N SER A 216 47.03 -19.15 -5.47
CA SER A 216 48.19 -19.48 -6.30
C SER A 216 49.45 -18.75 -5.84
N THR A 217 49.35 -17.47 -5.47
CA THR A 217 50.47 -16.69 -4.92
C THR A 217 50.90 -17.15 -3.53
N LEU A 218 49.99 -17.75 -2.73
CA LEU A 218 50.32 -18.29 -1.41
C LEU A 218 51.05 -19.64 -1.47
N LEU A 219 50.95 -20.39 -2.58
CA LEU A 219 51.64 -21.66 -2.80
C LEU A 219 53.05 -21.50 -3.42
N LEU A 220 53.43 -20.28 -3.80
CA LEU A 220 54.72 -19.94 -4.44
C LEU A 220 55.70 -19.21 -3.49
N LEU A 221 55.39 -19.17 -2.19
CA LEU A 221 56.22 -18.68 -1.08
C LEU A 221 56.50 -19.84 -0.12
#